data_AF-A0A948SDY2-F1
#
_entry.id   AF-A0A948SDY2-F1
#
_cell.length_a   1.000
_cell.length_b   1.000
_cell.length_c   1.000
_cell.angle_alpha   90.00
_cell.angle_beta   90.00
_cell.angle_gamma   90.00
#
_symmetry.space_group_name_H-M   'P 1'
#
loop_
_entity.id
_entity.type
_entity.pdbx_description
1 polymer ?
#
loop_
_entity_poly.entity_id
_entity_poly.type
_entity_poly.pdbx_seq_one_letter_code
_entity_poly.pdbx_strand_id
1 'polypeptide(L)'
;MLRGHAGRPDWVLVLETLGSVPRRRRNRKAPPGAPPAEVPVSRATLVGAEPLAEDPARWLRSVDTGQEALAGLAQVNRALQLFRIAAASPGCRPITLDDALTVRVGYGAGEQVSSGRWSDAVDVGQGRERRRRRRMLQPDSRFAALLGGHDVPLATEELALRARSDVDAGRWREAAFQLEAAFGAAPEELAPWRNHSDMATRIDELESLAPGVAAAAASARQGGVDEAQSALLSEALGRLEAALRARSVAATP
;
A
#
# COMPACT_ATOMS: atom_id res chain seq x y z
N MET A 1 7.63 -19.87 3.94
CA MET A 1 7.68 -19.98 2.46
C MET A 1 6.44 -19.33 1.88
N LEU A 2 6.61 -18.46 0.89
CA LEU A 2 5.52 -17.82 0.16
C LEU A 2 5.38 -18.51 -1.20
N ARG A 3 4.15 -18.92 -1.53
CA ARG A 3 3.86 -19.71 -2.72
C ARG A 3 3.38 -18.84 -3.88
N GLY A 4 3.87 -19.20 -5.06
CA GLY A 4 3.44 -18.67 -6.35
C GLY A 4 2.11 -19.23 -6.84
N HIS A 5 1.73 -18.83 -8.05
CA HIS A 5 0.49 -19.23 -8.71
C HIS A 5 0.40 -20.76 -8.97
N ALA A 6 1.54 -21.45 -9.03
CA ALA A 6 1.64 -22.91 -9.24
C ALA A 6 1.81 -23.73 -7.95
N GLY A 7 1.65 -23.12 -6.76
CA GLY A 7 1.76 -23.83 -5.48
C GLY A 7 3.18 -24.24 -5.05
N ARG A 8 4.20 -23.97 -5.88
CA ARG A 8 5.62 -24.03 -5.51
C ARG A 8 6.02 -22.76 -4.73
N PRO A 9 6.98 -22.87 -3.79
CA PRO A 9 7.49 -21.69 -3.11
C PRO A 9 8.34 -20.88 -4.08
N ASP A 10 7.97 -19.63 -4.31
CA ASP A 10 8.76 -18.71 -5.14
C ASP A 10 9.72 -17.89 -4.27
N TRP A 11 9.33 -17.69 -3.00
CA TRP A 11 10.07 -16.86 -2.05
C TRP A 11 10.15 -17.48 -0.66
N VAL A 12 11.27 -17.25 0.01
CA VAL A 12 11.44 -17.45 1.45
C VAL A 12 11.49 -16.09 2.12
N LEU A 13 10.52 -15.82 3.00
CA LEU A 13 10.50 -14.62 3.83
C LEU A 13 11.12 -14.94 5.20
N VAL A 14 12.17 -14.21 5.56
CA VAL A 14 12.77 -14.21 6.89
C VAL A 14 12.44 -12.91 7.59
N LEU A 15 11.94 -13.00 8.82
CA LEU A 15 11.62 -11.86 9.66
C LEU A 15 12.51 -11.87 10.90
N GLU A 16 13.12 -10.73 11.19
CA GLU A 16 13.94 -10.53 12.37
C GLU A 16 13.63 -9.18 13.02
N THR A 17 13.70 -9.13 14.35
CA THR A 17 13.51 -7.89 15.11
C THR A 17 14.85 -7.46 15.72
N LEU A 18 15.36 -6.33 15.23
CA LEU A 18 16.62 -5.73 15.66
C LEU A 18 16.38 -4.76 16.82
N GLY A 19 17.31 -4.73 17.78
CA GLY A 19 17.27 -3.79 18.91
C GLY A 19 16.15 -4.08 19.93
N SER A 20 15.53 -5.27 19.90
CA SER A 20 14.55 -5.61 20.93
C SER A 20 15.23 -6.13 22.20
N VAL A 21 14.94 -5.47 23.33
CA VAL A 21 15.19 -6.04 24.67
C VAL A 21 13.88 -6.66 25.15
N PRO A 22 13.84 -7.92 25.60
CA PRO A 22 12.61 -8.54 26.09
C PRO A 22 12.05 -7.76 27.29
N ARG A 23 10.90 -7.10 27.11
CA ARG A 23 10.23 -6.35 28.18
C ARG A 23 9.11 -7.19 28.80
N ARG A 24 9.22 -7.45 30.10
CA ARG A 24 8.06 -7.91 30.89
C ARG A 24 7.05 -6.78 30.98
N ARG A 25 5.84 -7.01 30.46
CA ARG A 25 4.71 -6.08 30.57
C ARG A 25 4.25 -6.00 32.03
N ARG A 26 4.81 -5.06 32.77
CA ARG A 26 4.32 -4.67 34.10
C ARG A 26 4.05 -3.18 34.06
N ASN A 27 2.82 -2.78 34.35
CA ASN A 27 2.46 -1.37 34.44
C ASN A 27 3.30 -0.74 35.56
N ARG A 28 4.21 0.16 35.19
CA ARG A 28 5.04 0.93 36.12
C ARG A 28 4.94 2.40 35.75
N LYS A 29 4.83 3.25 36.77
CA LYS A 29 4.87 4.71 36.60
C LYS A 29 6.22 5.09 35.98
N ALA A 30 6.19 5.83 34.88
CA ALA A 30 7.40 6.38 34.28
C ALA A 30 7.93 7.55 35.14
N PRO A 31 9.24 7.61 35.44
CA PRO A 31 9.84 8.77 36.10
C PRO A 31 9.70 10.02 35.22
N PRO A 32 9.52 11.22 35.82
CA PRO A 32 9.62 12.48 35.09
C PRO A 32 10.97 12.57 34.34
N GLY A 33 10.94 12.97 33.07
CA GLY A 33 12.14 13.12 32.24
C GLY A 33 12.76 11.81 31.75
N ALA A 34 12.13 10.66 31.97
CA ALA A 34 12.60 9.40 31.38
C ALA A 34 12.63 9.50 29.84
N PRO A 35 13.74 9.10 29.18
CA PRO A 35 13.82 9.14 27.74
C PRO A 35 12.77 8.20 27.12
N PRO A 36 12.25 8.52 25.91
CA PRO A 36 11.38 7.61 25.18
C PRO A 36 12.01 6.24 25.02
N ALA A 37 11.20 5.19 25.05
CA ALA A 37 11.71 3.84 24.82
C ALA A 37 12.25 3.70 23.38
N GLU A 38 13.40 3.06 23.23
CA GLU A 38 13.89 2.64 21.91
C GLU A 38 12.87 1.72 21.24
N VAL A 39 12.62 1.97 19.96
CA VAL A 39 11.65 1.22 19.16
C VAL A 39 12.42 0.16 18.39
N PRO A 40 12.08 -1.14 18.54
CA PRO A 40 12.72 -2.18 17.77
C PRO A 40 12.41 -2.03 16.28
N VAL A 41 13.39 -2.34 15.43
CA VAL A 41 13.24 -2.28 13.98
C VAL A 41 13.07 -3.68 13.43
N SER A 42 12.02 -3.90 12.64
CA SER A 42 11.83 -5.17 11.94
C SER A 42 12.61 -5.17 10.63
N ARG A 43 13.32 -6.26 10.36
CA ARG A 43 13.95 -6.55 9.07
C ARG A 43 13.18 -7.69 8.41
N ALA A 44 12.78 -7.48 7.16
CA ALA A 44 12.25 -8.51 6.28
C ALA A 44 13.27 -8.79 5.18
N THR A 45 13.63 -10.06 5.00
CA THR A 45 14.47 -10.49 3.88
C THR A 45 13.72 -11.49 3.04
N LEU A 46 13.53 -11.17 1.76
CA LEU A 46 13.01 -12.10 0.77
C LEU A 46 14.15 -12.71 -0.01
N VAL A 47 14.15 -14.03 -0.06
CA VAL A 47 15.12 -14.83 -0.79
C VAL A 47 14.36 -15.59 -1.87
N GLY A 48 14.82 -15.48 -3.12
CA GLY A 48 14.30 -16.31 -4.20
C GLY A 48 14.47 -17.79 -3.84
N ALA A 49 13.42 -18.59 -4.06
CA ALA A 49 13.48 -20.02 -3.73
C ALA A 49 14.41 -20.80 -4.67
N GLU A 50 14.55 -20.33 -5.91
CA GLU A 50 15.44 -20.88 -6.91
C GLU A 50 16.74 -20.06 -6.99
N PRO A 51 17.90 -20.70 -7.19
CA PRO A 51 19.16 -20.00 -7.41
C PRO A 51 19.13 -19.22 -8.72
N LEU A 52 19.91 -18.13 -8.77
CA LEU A 52 20.07 -17.34 -10.00
C LEU A 52 20.67 -18.23 -11.10
N ALA A 53 20.02 -18.25 -12.27
CA ALA A 53 20.45 -19.06 -13.41
C ALA A 53 21.70 -18.50 -14.10
N GLU A 54 21.91 -17.19 -14.01
CA GLU A 54 23.07 -16.49 -14.55
C GLU A 54 24.06 -16.07 -13.44
N ASP A 55 25.24 -15.60 -13.85
CA ASP A 55 26.23 -15.06 -12.93
C ASP A 55 25.61 -13.95 -12.03
N PRO A 56 25.64 -14.09 -10.69
CA PRO A 56 24.95 -13.16 -9.79
C PRO A 56 25.40 -11.70 -9.91
N ALA A 57 26.69 -11.47 -10.22
CA ALA A 57 27.21 -10.13 -10.42
C ALA A 57 26.69 -9.52 -11.73
N ARG A 58 26.56 -10.32 -12.80
CA ARG A 58 25.90 -9.88 -14.05
C ARG A 58 24.41 -9.63 -13.84
N TRP A 59 23.71 -10.49 -13.10
CA TRP A 59 22.31 -10.31 -12.75
C TRP A 59 22.08 -8.94 -12.09
N LEU A 60 22.83 -8.65 -11.01
CA LEU A 60 22.65 -7.40 -10.26
C LEU A 60 22.90 -6.13 -11.11
N ARG A 61 23.78 -6.21 -12.11
CA ARG A 61 24.06 -5.09 -13.03
C ARG A 61 22.98 -4.88 -14.09
N SER A 62 22.19 -5.91 -14.40
CA SER A 62 21.21 -5.87 -15.50
C SER A 62 19.77 -5.73 -15.02
N VAL A 63 19.48 -6.14 -13.78
CA VAL A 63 18.15 -6.13 -13.21
C VAL A 63 17.65 -4.70 -12.93
N ASP A 64 16.37 -4.46 -13.17
CA ASP A 64 15.70 -3.26 -12.65
C ASP A 64 15.49 -3.42 -11.14
N THR A 65 16.45 -2.93 -10.36
CA THR A 65 16.40 -2.97 -8.90
C THR A 65 15.17 -2.28 -8.29
N GLY A 66 14.58 -1.32 -9.00
CA GLY A 66 13.34 -0.67 -8.58
C GLY A 66 12.14 -1.61 -8.69
N GLN A 67 12.01 -2.30 -9.83
CA GLN A 67 10.96 -3.31 -10.02
C GLN A 67 11.13 -4.48 -9.07
N GLU A 68 12.36 -4.95 -8.84
CA GLU A 68 12.59 -6.06 -7.90
C GLU A 68 12.24 -5.67 -6.45
N ALA A 69 12.57 -4.45 -6.04
CA ALA A 69 12.17 -3.95 -4.73
C ALA A 69 10.63 -3.90 -4.58
N LEU A 70 9.92 -3.49 -5.62
CA LEU A 70 8.45 -3.46 -5.62
C LEU A 70 7.85 -4.87 -5.58
N ALA A 71 8.39 -5.80 -6.36
CA ALA A 71 7.97 -7.20 -6.36
C ALA A 71 8.18 -7.86 -4.97
N GLY A 72 9.34 -7.63 -4.35
CA GLY A 72 9.61 -8.09 -2.98
C GLY A 72 8.67 -7.46 -1.96
N LEU A 73 8.43 -6.15 -2.04
CA LEU A 73 7.51 -5.43 -1.15
C LEU A 73 6.08 -5.98 -1.24
N ALA A 74 5.60 -6.31 -2.45
CA ALA A 74 4.29 -6.93 -2.64
C ALA A 74 4.15 -8.25 -1.87
N GLN A 75 5.21 -9.06 -1.82
CA GLN A 75 5.23 -10.30 -1.05
C GLN A 75 5.24 -10.06 0.48
N VAL A 76 5.95 -9.03 0.96
CA VAL A 76 5.88 -8.63 2.38
C VAL A 76 4.47 -8.20 2.74
N ASN A 77 3.84 -7.35 1.91
CA ASN A 77 2.48 -6.89 2.14
C ASN A 77 1.45 -8.02 2.12
N ARG A 78 1.66 -9.03 1.26
CA ARG A 78 0.88 -10.27 1.30
C ARG A 78 1.04 -11.01 2.62
N ALA A 79 2.26 -11.15 3.14
CA ALA A 79 2.49 -11.79 4.43
C ALA A 79 1.85 -11.00 5.60
N LEU A 80 1.96 -9.67 5.60
CA LEU A 80 1.32 -8.80 6.59
C LEU A 80 -0.21 -8.90 6.54
N GLN A 81 -0.80 -8.98 5.35
CA GLN A 81 -2.23 -9.20 5.19
C GLN A 81 -2.66 -10.55 5.79
N LEU A 82 -1.95 -11.63 5.47
CA LEU A 82 -2.25 -12.95 6.04
C LEU A 82 -2.11 -12.95 7.56
N PHE A 83 -1.08 -12.28 8.09
CA PHE A 83 -0.91 -12.09 9.51
C PHE A 83 -2.07 -11.31 10.13
N ARG A 84 -2.52 -10.22 9.49
CA ARG A 84 -3.69 -9.45 9.93
C ARG A 84 -4.94 -10.31 10.06
N ILE A 85 -5.20 -11.16 9.07
CA ILE A 85 -6.35 -12.08 9.07
C ILE A 85 -6.19 -13.10 10.21
N ALA A 86 -5.03 -13.74 10.30
CA ALA A 86 -4.76 -14.78 11.30
C ALA A 86 -4.81 -14.24 12.74
N ALA A 87 -4.34 -13.00 12.95
CA ALA A 87 -4.29 -12.35 14.25
C ALA A 87 -5.57 -11.52 14.56
N ALA A 88 -6.53 -11.45 13.63
CA ALA A 88 -7.68 -10.55 13.69
C ALA A 88 -7.30 -9.11 14.10
N SER A 89 -6.17 -8.62 13.58
CA SER A 89 -5.53 -7.39 14.05
C SER A 89 -5.62 -6.26 13.01
N PRO A 90 -6.65 -5.39 13.07
CA PRO A 90 -6.89 -4.39 12.02
C PRO A 90 -5.77 -3.35 11.90
N GLY A 91 -4.96 -3.17 12.94
CA GLY A 91 -3.87 -2.17 12.96
C GLY A 91 -2.64 -2.53 12.10
N CYS A 92 -2.56 -3.75 11.56
CA CYS A 92 -1.50 -4.11 10.63
C CYS A 92 -1.82 -3.56 9.23
N ARG A 93 -1.11 -2.50 8.85
CA ARG A 93 -1.26 -1.84 7.53
C ARG A 93 -0.20 -2.30 6.54
N PRO A 94 -0.49 -2.29 5.22
CA PRO A 94 0.52 -2.42 4.19
C PRO A 94 1.60 -1.34 4.34
N ILE A 95 2.82 -1.67 3.92
CA ILE A 95 3.97 -0.76 3.89
C ILE A 95 4.32 -0.39 2.46
N THR A 96 4.81 0.83 2.29
CA THR A 96 5.36 1.35 1.04
C THR A 96 6.88 1.32 1.08
N LEU A 97 7.53 1.54 -0.07
CA LEU A 97 8.97 1.77 -0.08
C LEU A 97 9.33 2.99 0.79
N ASP A 98 8.47 4.01 0.92
CA ASP A 98 8.79 5.21 1.72
C ASP A 98 8.76 4.95 3.24
N ASP A 99 8.13 3.87 3.70
CA ASP A 99 8.10 3.45 5.11
C ASP A 99 9.37 2.72 5.54
N ALA A 100 10.10 2.11 4.61
CA ALA A 100 11.28 1.29 4.90
C ALA A 100 12.52 2.16 5.15
N LEU A 101 13.24 1.97 6.26
CA LEU A 101 14.49 2.70 6.55
C LEU A 101 15.54 2.54 5.45
N THR A 102 15.70 1.33 4.92
CA THR A 102 16.57 0.98 3.79
C THR A 102 15.91 -0.13 3.00
N VAL A 103 16.16 -0.16 1.68
CA VAL A 103 15.74 -1.25 0.80
C VAL A 103 16.92 -1.60 -0.08
N ARG A 104 17.30 -2.87 -0.06
CA ARG A 104 18.45 -3.39 -0.80
C ARG A 104 18.03 -4.55 -1.68
N VAL A 105 18.55 -4.56 -2.90
CA VAL A 105 18.45 -5.67 -3.85
C VAL A 105 19.86 -6.18 -4.08
N GLY A 106 20.06 -7.49 -3.94
CA GLY A 106 21.40 -8.08 -3.98
C GLY A 106 21.35 -9.60 -3.99
N TYR A 107 22.53 -10.20 -3.96
CA TYR A 107 22.70 -11.64 -3.98
C TYR A 107 23.69 -12.09 -2.88
N GLY A 108 23.65 -13.38 -2.55
CA GLY A 108 24.59 -14.01 -1.62
C GLY A 108 24.29 -15.50 -1.49
N ALA A 109 25.15 -16.22 -0.78
CA ALA A 109 24.88 -17.62 -0.45
C ALA A 109 23.63 -17.72 0.45
N GLY A 110 22.91 -18.84 0.37
CA GLY A 110 21.65 -19.05 1.11
C GLY A 110 21.74 -18.72 2.61
N GLU A 111 22.82 -19.14 3.27
CA GLU A 111 23.09 -18.83 4.68
C GLU A 111 23.28 -17.33 4.92
N GLN A 112 24.00 -16.63 4.04
CA GLN A 112 24.21 -15.19 4.15
C GLN A 112 22.87 -14.46 4.03
N VAL A 113 22.12 -14.71 2.95
CA VAL A 113 20.86 -14.00 2.69
C VAL A 113 19.79 -14.32 3.71
N SER A 114 19.75 -15.55 4.25
CA SER A 114 18.83 -15.90 5.35
C SER A 114 19.12 -15.11 6.64
N SER A 115 20.38 -14.72 6.86
CA SER A 115 20.79 -13.85 7.97
C SER A 115 20.75 -12.35 7.62
N GLY A 116 20.14 -11.99 6.48
CA GLY A 116 20.07 -10.63 5.96
C GLY A 116 21.44 -10.03 5.62
N ARG A 117 22.42 -10.86 5.26
CA ARG A 117 23.73 -10.48 4.72
C ARG A 117 23.77 -10.77 3.22
N TRP A 118 24.64 -10.10 2.48
CA TRP A 118 24.78 -10.25 1.03
C TRP A 118 26.25 -10.27 0.65
N SER A 119 26.55 -10.87 -0.51
CA SER A 119 27.85 -10.76 -1.15
C SER A 119 27.99 -9.40 -1.83
N ASP A 120 26.94 -8.96 -2.52
CA ASP A 120 26.86 -7.63 -3.13
C ASP A 120 25.39 -7.19 -3.21
N ALA A 121 25.14 -5.88 -3.06
CA ALA A 121 23.79 -5.31 -3.07
C ALA A 121 23.80 -3.82 -3.40
N VAL A 122 22.69 -3.35 -3.98
CA VAL A 122 22.43 -1.95 -4.28
C VAL A 122 21.32 -1.42 -3.38
N ASP A 123 21.55 -0.24 -2.78
CA ASP A 123 20.50 0.52 -2.07
C ASP A 123 19.57 1.20 -3.08
N VAL A 124 18.30 0.80 -3.11
CA VAL A 124 17.28 1.30 -4.05
C VAL A 124 16.80 2.73 -3.69
N GLY A 125 17.26 3.27 -2.55
CA GLY A 125 16.67 4.43 -1.87
C GLY A 125 17.32 5.82 -2.08
N GLN A 126 18.32 6.00 -2.94
CA GLN A 126 19.03 7.30 -3.03
C GLN A 126 18.21 8.47 -3.63
N GLY A 127 16.99 8.24 -4.14
CA GLY A 127 16.09 9.29 -4.65
C GLY A 127 15.13 9.93 -3.64
N ARG A 128 15.11 9.48 -2.38
CA ARG A 128 14.06 9.79 -1.39
C ARG A 128 14.05 11.24 -0.90
N GLU A 129 15.19 11.90 -0.77
CA GLU A 129 15.24 13.27 -0.22
C GLU A 129 14.54 14.30 -1.10
N ARG A 130 14.68 14.19 -2.43
CA ARG A 130 14.08 15.14 -3.38
C ARG A 130 12.56 14.95 -3.53
N ARG A 131 12.08 13.70 -3.46
CA ARG A 131 10.63 13.40 -3.52
C ARG A 131 9.90 13.72 -2.21
N ARG A 132 10.53 13.52 -1.04
CA ARG A 132 9.96 13.91 0.26
C ARG A 132 9.66 15.41 0.35
N ARG A 133 10.59 16.29 -0.05
CA ARG A 133 10.39 17.75 0.02
C ARG A 133 9.22 18.24 -0.84
N ARG A 134 9.00 17.66 -2.02
CA ARG A 134 7.86 18.02 -2.89
C ARG A 134 6.51 17.49 -2.39
N ARG A 135 6.49 16.40 -1.62
CA ARG A 135 5.27 15.81 -1.05
C ARG A 135 4.83 16.42 0.28
N MET A 136 5.64 17.20 0.98
CA MET A 136 5.27 17.76 2.29
C MET A 136 4.31 18.97 2.21
N LEU A 137 4.40 19.83 1.19
CA LEU A 137 3.78 21.16 1.26
C LEU A 137 2.25 21.21 1.02
N GLN A 138 1.62 20.17 0.46
CA GLN A 138 0.18 20.11 0.17
C GLN A 138 -0.62 19.21 1.14
N PRO A 139 -0.10 18.05 1.58
CA PRO A 139 -0.76 17.23 2.60
C PRO A 139 -0.84 17.92 3.97
N ASP A 140 0.13 18.76 4.33
CA ASP A 140 0.19 19.40 5.64
C ASP A 140 -0.96 20.42 5.84
N SER A 141 -1.36 21.16 4.79
CA SER A 141 -2.47 22.12 4.89
C SER A 141 -3.84 21.44 5.03
N ARG A 142 -4.09 20.40 4.24
CA ARG A 142 -5.33 19.62 4.33
C ARG A 142 -5.43 18.86 5.65
N PHE A 143 -4.33 18.28 6.09
CA PHE A 143 -4.26 17.61 7.40
C PHE A 143 -4.58 18.58 8.54
N ALA A 144 -4.01 19.79 8.51
CA ALA A 144 -4.33 20.82 9.50
C ALA A 144 -5.81 21.24 9.44
N ALA A 145 -6.39 21.38 8.24
CA ALA A 145 -7.81 21.69 8.07
C ALA A 145 -8.73 20.62 8.64
N LEU A 146 -8.42 19.33 8.42
CA LEU A 146 -9.16 18.20 9.00
C LEU A 146 -9.06 18.17 10.53
N LEU A 147 -7.86 18.41 11.09
CA LEU A 147 -7.67 18.49 12.55
C LEU A 147 -8.39 19.68 13.17
N GLY A 148 -8.43 20.82 12.46
CA GLY A 148 -9.11 22.03 12.89
C GLY A 148 -10.63 22.01 12.66
N GLY A 149 -11.17 20.99 12.00
CA GLY A 149 -12.59 20.90 11.64
C GLY A 149 -13.01 21.87 10.52
N HIS A 150 -12.05 22.43 9.78
CA HIS A 150 -12.28 23.29 8.61
C HIS A 150 -12.49 22.49 7.33
N ASP A 151 -12.15 21.20 7.34
CA ASP A 151 -12.45 20.23 6.29
C ASP A 151 -13.07 18.97 6.93
N VAL A 152 -13.83 18.20 6.15
CA VAL A 152 -14.45 16.94 6.58
C VAL A 152 -13.95 15.82 5.66
N PRO A 153 -13.45 14.69 6.22
CA PRO A 153 -13.10 13.54 5.42
C PRO A 153 -14.38 12.90 4.88
N LEU A 154 -14.41 12.61 3.58
CA LEU A 154 -15.52 11.89 2.96
C LEU A 154 -15.32 10.38 3.15
N ALA A 155 -16.40 9.61 3.30
CA ALA A 155 -16.27 8.15 3.42
C ALA A 155 -15.65 7.56 2.14
N THR A 156 -16.00 8.14 0.99
CA THR A 156 -15.45 7.77 -0.32
C THR A 156 -13.94 7.95 -0.46
N GLU A 157 -13.32 8.84 0.31
CA GLU A 157 -11.87 9.01 0.31
C GLU A 157 -11.16 7.81 0.93
N GLU A 158 -11.62 7.37 2.10
CA GLU A 158 -11.08 6.19 2.76
C GLU A 158 -11.33 4.92 1.92
N LEU A 159 -12.52 4.80 1.32
CA LEU A 159 -12.85 3.67 0.44
C LEU A 159 -11.97 3.65 -0.82
N ALA A 160 -11.70 4.81 -1.44
CA ALA A 160 -10.80 4.91 -2.58
C ALA A 160 -9.36 4.53 -2.22
N LEU A 161 -8.85 4.96 -1.06
CA LEU A 161 -7.51 4.58 -0.58
C LEU A 161 -7.39 3.06 -0.36
N ARG A 162 -8.43 2.44 0.20
CA ARG A 162 -8.49 0.98 0.38
C ARG A 162 -8.55 0.25 -0.96
N ALA A 163 -9.44 0.68 -1.85
CA ALA A 163 -9.57 0.12 -3.19
C ALA A 163 -8.25 0.20 -3.97
N ARG A 164 -7.53 1.33 -3.91
CA ARG A 164 -6.19 1.48 -4.51
C ARG A 164 -5.21 0.45 -3.95
N SER A 165 -5.16 0.31 -2.63
CA SER A 165 -4.28 -0.68 -1.99
C SER A 165 -4.62 -2.12 -2.38
N ASP A 166 -5.89 -2.43 -2.64
CA ASP A 166 -6.34 -3.73 -3.11
C ASP A 166 -6.01 -3.95 -4.59
N VAL A 167 -6.24 -2.96 -5.46
CA VAL A 167 -5.86 -2.99 -6.89
C VAL A 167 -4.35 -3.19 -7.05
N ASP A 168 -3.53 -2.40 -6.35
CA ASP A 168 -2.07 -2.49 -6.44
C ASP A 168 -1.53 -3.86 -5.96
N ALA A 169 -2.31 -4.57 -5.14
CA ALA A 169 -1.99 -5.89 -4.66
C ALA A 169 -2.67 -7.04 -5.44
N GLY A 170 -3.37 -6.73 -6.54
CA GLY A 170 -4.11 -7.70 -7.36
C GLY A 170 -5.32 -8.33 -6.65
N ARG A 171 -5.84 -7.69 -5.60
CA ARG A 171 -7.01 -8.14 -4.82
C ARG A 171 -8.29 -7.58 -5.39
N TRP A 172 -8.59 -7.98 -6.62
CA TRP A 172 -9.71 -7.43 -7.40
C TRP A 172 -11.08 -7.64 -6.74
N ARG A 173 -11.26 -8.75 -6.03
CA ARG A 173 -12.52 -9.04 -5.32
C ARG A 173 -12.77 -8.02 -4.20
N GLU A 174 -11.79 -7.77 -3.35
CA GLU A 174 -11.88 -6.79 -2.28
C GLU A 174 -12.03 -5.36 -2.85
N ALA A 175 -11.26 -5.02 -3.88
CA ALA A 175 -11.37 -3.74 -4.57
C ALA A 175 -12.79 -3.51 -5.10
N ALA A 176 -13.41 -4.52 -5.72
CA ALA A 176 -14.78 -4.43 -6.23
C ALA A 176 -15.79 -4.08 -5.13
N PHE A 177 -15.68 -4.69 -3.94
CA PHE A 177 -16.57 -4.38 -2.82
C PHE A 177 -16.38 -2.97 -2.27
N GLN A 178 -15.13 -2.51 -2.15
CA GLN A 178 -14.84 -1.15 -1.71
C GLN A 178 -15.37 -0.13 -2.72
N LEU A 179 -15.18 -0.38 -4.02
CA LEU A 179 -15.64 0.50 -5.10
C LEU A 179 -17.16 0.53 -5.22
N GLU A 180 -17.86 -0.60 -5.06
CA GLU A 180 -19.34 -0.61 -5.03
C GLU A 180 -19.88 0.29 -3.91
N ALA A 181 -19.32 0.18 -2.71
CA ALA A 181 -19.68 1.05 -1.59
C ALA A 181 -19.33 2.53 -1.86
N ALA A 182 -18.15 2.80 -2.44
CA ALA A 182 -17.74 4.16 -2.76
C ALA A 182 -18.63 4.80 -3.82
N PHE A 183 -18.93 4.09 -4.92
CA PHE A 183 -19.78 4.59 -5.99
C PHE A 183 -21.24 4.78 -5.53
N GLY A 184 -21.70 4.02 -4.54
CA GLY A 184 -23.00 4.23 -3.90
C GLY A 184 -23.10 5.52 -3.05
N ALA A 185 -21.97 6.10 -2.63
CA ALA A 185 -21.93 7.29 -1.78
C ALA A 185 -21.37 8.54 -2.50
N ALA A 186 -20.49 8.37 -3.49
CA ALA A 186 -19.73 9.46 -4.10
C ALA A 186 -20.58 10.59 -4.71
N PRO A 187 -21.65 10.33 -5.49
CA PRO A 187 -22.45 11.40 -6.05
C PRO A 187 -23.07 12.31 -4.99
N GLU A 188 -23.57 11.72 -3.90
CA GLU A 188 -24.18 12.44 -2.77
C GLU A 188 -23.12 13.19 -1.95
N GLU A 189 -21.99 12.56 -1.65
CA GLU A 189 -20.91 13.19 -0.90
C GLU A 189 -20.26 14.34 -1.70
N LEU A 190 -20.21 14.26 -3.04
CA LEU A 190 -19.65 15.29 -3.90
C LEU A 190 -20.65 16.37 -4.33
N ALA A 191 -21.96 16.13 -4.16
CA ALA A 191 -23.02 17.06 -4.55
C ALA A 191 -22.83 18.51 -4.06
N PRO A 192 -22.34 18.78 -2.83
CA PRO A 192 -22.09 20.15 -2.38
C PRO A 192 -21.10 20.93 -3.26
N TRP A 193 -20.22 20.22 -3.98
CA TRP A 193 -19.24 20.80 -4.89
C TRP A 193 -19.68 20.82 -6.34
N ARG A 194 -20.90 20.37 -6.70
CA ARG A 194 -21.38 20.25 -8.09
C ARG A 194 -21.20 21.54 -8.90
N ASN A 195 -21.36 22.70 -8.27
CA ASN A 195 -21.22 24.02 -8.92
C ASN A 195 -19.76 24.54 -9.01
N HIS A 196 -18.77 23.78 -8.55
CA HIS A 196 -17.36 24.17 -8.57
C HIS A 196 -16.63 23.49 -9.73
N SER A 197 -15.96 24.29 -10.56
CA SER A 197 -15.12 23.81 -11.67
C SER A 197 -15.85 22.80 -12.56
N ASP A 198 -15.26 21.63 -12.83
CA ASP A 198 -15.81 20.55 -13.66
C ASP A 198 -16.49 19.45 -12.83
N MET A 199 -16.84 19.72 -11.55
CA MET A 199 -17.35 18.71 -10.63
C MET A 199 -18.67 18.08 -11.10
N ALA A 200 -19.59 18.84 -11.68
CA ALA A 200 -20.83 18.28 -12.23
C ALA A 200 -20.55 17.17 -13.25
N THR A 201 -19.68 17.42 -14.22
CA THR A 201 -19.27 16.42 -15.22
C THR A 201 -18.64 15.19 -14.57
N ARG A 202 -17.82 15.38 -13.54
CA ARG A 202 -17.19 14.27 -12.81
C ARG A 202 -18.22 13.42 -12.06
N ILE A 203 -19.22 14.04 -11.44
CA ILE A 203 -20.30 13.31 -10.78
C ILE A 203 -21.09 12.49 -11.81
N ASP A 204 -21.45 13.09 -12.93
CA ASP A 204 -22.18 12.41 -14.00
C ASP A 204 -21.36 11.23 -14.59
N GLU A 205 -20.04 11.39 -14.73
CA GLU A 205 -19.13 10.28 -15.10
C GLU A 205 -19.18 9.14 -14.08
N LEU A 206 -19.14 9.43 -12.77
CA LEU A 206 -19.20 8.42 -11.71
C LEU A 206 -20.54 7.68 -11.71
N GLU A 207 -21.65 8.41 -11.87
CA GLU A 207 -22.99 7.84 -12.00
C GLU A 207 -23.08 6.89 -13.21
N SER A 208 -22.45 7.25 -14.33
CA SER A 208 -22.43 6.40 -15.54
C SER A 208 -21.66 5.08 -15.34
N LEU A 209 -20.61 5.09 -14.50
CA LEU A 209 -19.77 3.93 -14.22
C LEU A 209 -20.33 3.03 -13.11
N ALA A 210 -21.19 3.56 -12.23
CA ALA A 210 -21.73 2.86 -11.07
C ALA A 210 -22.39 1.50 -11.40
N PRO A 211 -23.21 1.35 -12.46
CA PRO A 211 -23.80 0.05 -12.82
C PRO A 211 -22.75 -1.01 -13.17
N GLY A 212 -21.66 -0.62 -13.85
CA GLY A 212 -20.56 -1.51 -14.20
C GLY A 212 -19.78 -1.98 -12.98
N VAL A 213 -19.51 -1.05 -12.05
CA VAL A 213 -18.86 -1.37 -10.76
C VAL A 213 -19.73 -2.32 -9.93
N ALA A 214 -21.03 -2.07 -9.84
CA ALA A 214 -21.97 -2.93 -9.12
C ALA A 214 -22.05 -4.34 -9.74
N ALA A 215 -22.04 -4.45 -11.06
CA ALA A 215 -22.00 -5.74 -11.75
C ALA A 215 -20.70 -6.50 -11.46
N ALA A 216 -19.55 -5.82 -11.51
CA ALA A 216 -18.26 -6.42 -11.17
C ALA A 216 -18.22 -6.89 -9.70
N ALA A 217 -18.78 -6.13 -8.76
CA ALA A 217 -18.91 -6.55 -7.36
C ALA A 217 -19.86 -7.74 -7.18
N ALA A 218 -20.94 -7.80 -7.95
CA ALA A 218 -21.84 -8.96 -7.97
C ALA A 218 -21.14 -10.24 -8.48
N SER A 219 -20.38 -10.16 -9.57
CA SER A 219 -19.52 -11.26 -10.04
C SER A 219 -18.46 -11.63 -9.00
N ALA A 220 -17.83 -10.63 -8.38
CA ALA A 220 -16.84 -10.82 -7.35
C ALA A 220 -17.39 -11.64 -6.18
N ARG A 221 -18.66 -11.42 -5.77
CA ARG A 221 -19.35 -12.25 -4.74
C ARG A 221 -19.44 -13.72 -5.14
N GLN A 222 -19.71 -14.01 -6.41
CA GLN A 222 -19.90 -15.36 -6.96
C GLN A 222 -18.60 -16.12 -7.23
N GLY A 223 -17.44 -15.46 -7.12
CA GLY A 223 -16.15 -16.15 -7.08
C GLY A 223 -15.09 -15.63 -8.04
N GLY A 224 -15.33 -14.55 -8.78
CA GLY A 224 -14.29 -14.01 -9.66
C GLY A 224 -14.55 -12.61 -10.18
N VAL A 225 -13.46 -11.94 -10.52
CA VAL A 225 -13.42 -10.73 -11.34
C VAL A 225 -12.59 -11.12 -12.57
N ASP A 226 -13.16 -11.02 -13.76
CA ASP A 226 -12.43 -11.29 -14.99
C ASP A 226 -11.53 -10.11 -15.40
N GLU A 227 -10.77 -10.26 -16.49
CA GLU A 227 -9.84 -9.24 -16.96
C GLU A 227 -10.55 -7.95 -17.39
N ALA A 228 -11.70 -8.05 -18.06
CA ALA A 228 -12.47 -6.90 -18.49
C ALA A 228 -13.04 -6.13 -17.29
N GLN A 229 -13.53 -6.84 -16.28
CA GLN A 229 -14.00 -6.27 -15.03
C GLN A 229 -12.85 -5.64 -14.24
N SER A 230 -11.67 -6.26 -14.22
CA SER A 230 -10.49 -5.70 -13.56
C SER A 230 -10.05 -4.38 -14.21
N ALA A 231 -10.07 -4.32 -15.55
CA ALA A 231 -9.79 -3.09 -16.30
C ALA A 231 -10.82 -1.99 -15.98
N LEU A 232 -12.12 -2.33 -15.96
CA LEU A 232 -13.21 -1.43 -15.60
C LEU A 232 -13.03 -0.87 -14.17
N LEU A 233 -12.70 -1.72 -13.20
CA LEU A 233 -12.52 -1.29 -11.80
C LEU A 233 -11.30 -0.37 -11.65
N SER A 234 -10.22 -0.62 -12.39
CA SER A 234 -9.04 0.25 -12.41
C SER A 234 -9.38 1.63 -12.99
N GLU A 235 -10.13 1.68 -14.09
CA GLU A 235 -10.61 2.93 -14.68
C GLU A 235 -11.54 3.69 -13.72
N ALA A 236 -12.54 3.00 -13.17
CA ALA A 236 -13.51 3.57 -12.23
C ALA A 236 -12.82 4.18 -10.99
N LEU A 237 -11.85 3.45 -10.41
CA LEU A 237 -11.04 3.98 -9.32
C LEU A 237 -10.27 5.24 -9.74
N GLY A 238 -9.68 5.25 -10.93
CA GLY A 238 -8.98 6.43 -11.45
C GLY A 238 -9.89 7.67 -11.59
N ARG A 239 -11.14 7.48 -12.02
CA ARG A 239 -12.15 8.54 -12.10
C ARG A 239 -12.57 9.05 -10.73
N LEU A 240 -12.82 8.15 -9.78
CA LEU A 240 -13.14 8.50 -8.40
C LEU A 240 -12.00 9.31 -7.76
N GLU A 241 -10.76 8.84 -7.85
CA GLU A 241 -9.59 9.56 -7.34
C GLU A 241 -9.42 10.94 -7.97
N ALA A 242 -9.71 11.08 -9.26
CA ALA A 242 -9.65 12.36 -9.94
C ALA A 242 -10.72 13.34 -9.40
N ALA A 243 -11.94 12.88 -9.15
CA ALA A 243 -13.00 13.68 -8.54
C ALA A 243 -12.64 14.12 -7.12
N LEU A 244 -12.13 13.21 -6.28
CA LEU A 244 -11.70 13.51 -4.91
C LEU A 244 -10.52 14.50 -4.86
N ARG A 245 -9.56 14.39 -5.80
CA ARG A 245 -8.49 15.38 -5.96
C ARG A 245 -9.03 16.74 -6.36
N ALA A 246 -9.95 16.82 -7.31
CA ALA A 246 -10.58 18.08 -7.72
C ALA A 246 -11.32 18.74 -6.55
N ARG A 247 -12.07 17.95 -5.76
CA ARG A 247 -12.73 18.41 -4.52
C ARG A 247 -11.73 18.97 -3.51
N SER A 248 -10.59 18.29 -3.32
CA SER A 248 -9.55 18.75 -2.38
C SER A 248 -8.98 20.13 -2.75
N VAL A 249 -8.82 20.38 -4.06
CA VAL A 249 -8.39 21.69 -4.56
C VAL A 249 -9.49 22.73 -4.35
N ALA A 250 -10.75 22.41 -4.63
CA ALA A 250 -11.88 23.32 -4.45
C ALA A 250 -12.20 23.64 -2.98
N ALA A 251 -11.83 22.76 -2.05
CA ALA A 251 -12.02 22.94 -0.61
C ALA A 251 -10.89 23.75 0.06
N THR A 252 -9.80 24.03 -0.64
CA THR A 252 -8.73 24.89 -0.13
C THR A 252 -9.14 26.36 -0.31
N PRO A 253 -9.17 27.18 0.77
CA PRO A 253 -9.60 28.59 0.71
C PRO A 253 -8.70 29.47 -0.15
#